data_AF-A0A519CPQ5-F1
#
_entry.id   AF-A0A519CPQ5-F1
#
_cell.length_a   1.000
_cell.length_b   1.000
_cell.length_c   1.000
_cell.angle_alpha   90.00
_cell.angle_beta   90.00
_cell.angle_gamma   90.00
#
_symmetry.space_group_name_H-M   'P 1'
#
loop_
_entity.id
_entity.type
_entity.pdbx_description
1 polymer ?
#
loop_
_entity_poly.entity_id
_entity_poly.type
_entity_poly.pdbx_seq_one_letter_code
_entity_poly.pdbx_strand_id
1 'polypeptide(L)'
;MSQKTIFRKKESVGPLEKFGMVKCTCCSRLVLGKIIYWPGMPPERKPLWKPCKECGVWLSHLEDDNESLKGRCVDCSEQKF
;
A
#
# COMPACT_ATOMS: atom_id res chain seq x y z
N MET A 1 1.44 31.86 -33.12
CA MET A 1 2.48 32.04 -32.08
C MET A 1 2.28 30.94 -31.04
N SER A 2 3.16 29.94 -31.03
CA SER A 2 3.07 28.76 -30.14
C SER A 2 3.35 29.14 -28.69
N GLN A 3 2.36 28.95 -27.82
CA GLN A 3 2.54 29.09 -26.38
C GLN A 3 3.29 27.86 -25.86
N LYS A 4 4.55 28.03 -25.50
CA LYS A 4 5.35 27.03 -24.78
C LYS A 4 4.84 26.95 -23.35
N THR A 5 4.04 25.95 -23.04
CA THR A 5 3.61 25.64 -21.67
C THR A 5 4.81 25.11 -20.89
N ILE A 6 5.40 25.96 -20.06
CA ILE A 6 6.45 25.59 -19.11
C ILE A 6 5.77 24.73 -18.04
N PHE A 7 5.94 23.41 -18.12
CA PHE A 7 5.60 22.48 -17.05
C PHE A 7 6.53 22.76 -15.86
N ARG A 8 6.11 23.68 -15.00
CA ARG A 8 6.73 23.93 -13.70
C ARG A 8 6.42 22.72 -12.82
N LYS A 9 7.32 21.74 -12.81
CA LYS A 9 7.32 20.64 -11.84
C LYS A 9 7.30 21.30 -10.46
N LYS A 10 6.18 21.21 -9.75
CA LYS A 10 6.13 21.55 -8.33
C LYS A 10 7.12 20.62 -7.64
N GLU A 11 8.28 21.15 -7.25
CA GLU A 11 9.10 20.53 -6.21
C GLU A 11 8.25 20.55 -4.94
N SER A 12 7.54 19.46 -4.72
CA SER A 12 6.77 19.24 -3.50
C SER A 12 7.76 19.21 -2.34
N VAL A 13 7.74 20.25 -1.51
CA VAL A 13 8.40 20.32 -0.20
C VAL A 13 7.65 19.39 0.77
N GLY A 14 7.58 18.12 0.41
CA GLY A 14 6.84 17.08 1.12
C GLY A 14 7.66 15.79 1.14
N PRO A 15 7.28 14.83 2.00
CA PRO A 15 7.97 13.55 2.08
C PRO A 15 8.04 12.87 0.72
N LEU A 16 9.19 12.31 0.37
CA LEU A 16 9.32 11.52 -0.85
C LEU A 16 8.72 10.14 -0.59
N GLU A 17 7.67 9.81 -1.34
CA GLU A 17 6.93 8.57 -1.17
C GLU A 17 7.31 7.59 -2.28
N LYS A 18 7.76 6.39 -1.91
CA LYS A 18 8.05 5.30 -2.85
C LYS A 18 7.25 4.07 -2.50
N PHE A 19 6.72 3.38 -3.49
CA PHE A 19 6.14 2.05 -3.32
C PHE A 19 7.23 0.99 -3.47
N GLY A 20 7.24 -0.02 -2.61
CA GLY A 20 8.23 -1.08 -2.62
C GLY A 20 7.90 -2.19 -1.64
N MET A 21 8.79 -3.17 -1.55
CA MET A 21 8.66 -4.26 -0.58
C MET A 21 9.13 -3.79 0.80
N VAL A 22 8.27 -3.91 1.80
CA VAL A 22 8.56 -3.61 3.21
C VAL A 22 8.39 -4.87 4.06
N LYS A 23 9.09 -4.93 5.18
CA LYS A 23 9.01 -6.08 6.10
C LYS A 23 7.72 -5.99 6.91
N CYS A 24 6.87 -7.03 6.90
CA CYS A 24 5.73 -7.08 7.81
C CYS A 24 6.22 -7.17 9.26
N THR A 25 5.57 -6.40 10.12
CA THR A 25 5.74 -6.46 11.57
C THR A 25 5.26 -7.79 12.17
N CYS A 26 4.34 -8.47 11.49
CA CYS A 26 3.67 -9.69 11.93
C CYS A 26 4.48 -10.99 11.72
N CYS A 27 5.12 -11.16 10.55
CA CYS A 27 5.73 -12.44 10.17
C CYS A 27 7.07 -12.27 9.43
N SER A 28 7.69 -11.09 9.48
CA SER A 28 8.99 -10.79 8.84
C SER A 28 9.06 -10.97 7.31
N ARG A 29 7.96 -11.36 6.64
CA ARG A 29 7.88 -11.45 5.17
C ARG A 29 7.96 -10.08 4.52
N LEU A 30 8.47 -10.03 3.29
CA LEU A 30 8.43 -8.85 2.45
C LEU A 30 7.06 -8.74 1.79
N VAL A 31 6.40 -7.60 1.97
CA VAL A 31 5.07 -7.31 1.41
C VAL A 31 5.06 -5.95 0.75
N LEU A 32 4.13 -5.74 -0.18
CA LEU A 32 3.97 -4.44 -0.80
C LEU A 32 3.68 -3.38 0.27
N GLY A 33 4.34 -2.24 0.18
CA GLY A 33 4.19 -1.15 1.13
C GLY A 33 4.69 0.16 0.59
N LYS A 34 4.57 1.18 1.43
CA LYS A 34 5.00 2.54 1.18
C LYS A 34 6.21 2.86 2.05
N ILE A 35 7.25 3.39 1.42
CA ILE A 35 8.46 3.91 2.06
C ILE A 35 8.40 5.42 1.95
N ILE A 36 8.30 6.10 3.08
CA ILE A 36 8.15 7.55 3.19
C ILE A 36 9.47 8.12 3.71
N TYR A 37 10.14 8.89 2.85
CA TYR A 37 11.40 9.55 3.15
C TYR A 37 11.11 10.97 3.63
N TRP A 38 11.28 11.18 4.93
CA TRP A 38 11.15 12.48 5.57
C TRP A 38 12.52 13.19 5.62
N PRO A 39 12.58 14.51 5.43
CA PRO A 39 13.83 15.25 5.57
C PRO A 39 14.31 15.20 7.03
N GLY A 40 15.50 14.67 7.27
CA GLY A 40 16.13 14.61 8.61
C GLY A 40 15.60 13.51 9.54
N MET A 41 14.74 12.61 9.07
CA MET A 41 14.26 11.45 9.84
C MET A 41 14.54 10.13 9.10
N PRO A 42 14.64 8.99 9.83
CA PRO A 42 14.72 7.68 9.20
C PRO A 42 13.49 7.41 8.32
N PRO A 43 13.64 6.65 7.22
CA PRO A 43 12.54 6.34 6.31
C PRO A 43 11.47 5.51 7.02
N GLU A 44 10.24 6.01 6.99
CA GLU A 44 9.09 5.32 7.55
C GLU A 44 8.60 4.25 6.57
N ARG A 45 8.41 3.01 7.05
CA ARG A 45 7.95 1.88 6.23
C ARG A 45 6.58 1.46 6.71
N LYS A 46 5.58 1.62 5.85
CA LYS A 46 4.18 1.25 6.13
C LYS A 46 3.76 0.14 5.16
N PRO A 47 3.46 -1.08 5.65
CA PRO A 47 2.85 -2.10 4.82
C PRO A 47 1.54 -1.59 4.21
N LEU A 48 1.28 -1.93 2.95
CA LEU A 48 0.00 -1.67 2.31
C LEU A 48 -0.93 -2.81 2.67
N TRP A 49 -1.64 -2.65 3.79
CA TRP A 49 -2.71 -3.56 4.15
C TRP A 49 -3.96 -3.20 3.34
N LYS A 50 -4.60 -4.20 2.74
CA LYS A 50 -5.92 -4.04 2.15
C LYS A 50 -6.99 -4.53 3.14
N PRO A 51 -8.03 -3.74 3.42
CA PRO A 51 -9.18 -4.24 4.16
C PRO A 51 -10.05 -5.14 3.26
N CYS A 52 -10.78 -6.06 3.88
CA CYS A 52 -11.84 -6.84 3.25
C CYS A 52 -12.90 -5.89 2.70
N LYS A 53 -13.32 -6.11 1.45
CA LYS A 53 -14.37 -5.30 0.81
C LYS A 53 -15.75 -5.42 1.47
N GLU A 54 -16.04 -6.52 2.15
CA GLU A 54 -17.37 -6.78 2.72
C GLU A 54 -17.45 -6.34 4.19
N CYS A 55 -16.54 -6.81 5.05
CA CYS A 55 -16.59 -6.52 6.47
C CYS A 55 -15.58 -5.46 6.94
N GLY A 56 -14.69 -4.99 6.07
CA GLY A 56 -13.66 -4.02 6.44
C GLY A 56 -12.53 -4.57 7.32
N VAL A 57 -12.55 -5.87 7.66
CA VAL A 57 -11.49 -6.50 8.46
C VAL A 57 -10.16 -6.47 7.70
N TRP A 58 -9.06 -6.29 8.42
CA TRP A 58 -7.73 -6.27 7.83
C TRP A 58 -7.37 -7.64 7.27
N LEU A 59 -7.07 -7.70 5.97
CA LEU A 59 -6.64 -8.94 5.33
C LEU A 59 -5.22 -9.28 5.77
N SER A 60 -5.02 -10.53 6.15
CA SER A 60 -3.70 -11.12 6.32
C SER A 60 -3.01 -11.29 4.95
N HIS A 61 -1.70 -11.54 4.94
CA HIS A 61 -0.98 -11.82 3.69
C HIS A 61 -1.59 -13.00 2.93
N LEU A 62 -2.04 -14.02 3.65
CA LEU A 62 -2.69 -15.18 3.04
C LEU A 62 -3.90 -14.76 2.22
N GLU A 63 -4.63 -13.75 2.70
CA GLU A 63 -5.83 -13.26 2.04
C GLU A 63 -5.55 -12.25 0.92
N ASP A 64 -4.50 -11.44 1.05
CA ASP A 64 -4.07 -10.51 0.00
C ASP A 64 -3.36 -11.20 -1.17
N ASP A 65 -2.53 -12.21 -0.88
CA ASP A 65 -1.85 -13.05 -1.89
C ASP A 65 -2.84 -13.96 -2.63
N ASN A 66 -3.99 -14.26 -2.03
CA ASN A 66 -4.98 -15.14 -2.63
C ASN A 66 -5.92 -14.36 -3.56
N GLU A 67 -5.58 -14.38 -4.85
CA GLU A 67 -6.37 -13.76 -5.92
C GLU A 67 -7.84 -14.25 -5.96
N SER A 68 -8.11 -15.47 -5.48
CA SER A 68 -9.45 -16.06 -5.48
C SER A 68 -10.39 -15.37 -4.49
N LEU A 69 -9.85 -14.78 -3.43
CA LEU A 69 -10.63 -14.03 -2.44
C LEU A 69 -11.05 -12.65 -2.95
N LYS A 70 -10.41 -12.14 -4.02
CA LYS A 70 -10.72 -10.84 -4.68
C LYS A 70 -10.73 -9.63 -3.73
N GLY A 71 -9.91 -9.67 -2.68
CA GLY A 71 -9.86 -8.66 -1.62
C GLY A 71 -10.95 -8.83 -0.55
N ARG A 72 -11.30 -10.08 -0.24
CA ARG A 72 -12.20 -10.45 0.86
C ARG A 72 -11.46 -11.31 1.88
N CYS A 73 -11.92 -11.30 3.12
CA CYS A 73 -11.37 -12.19 4.13
C CYS A 73 -11.86 -13.62 3.93
N VAL A 74 -11.16 -14.59 4.51
CA VAL A 74 -11.53 -16.02 4.48
C VAL A 74 -12.96 -16.19 4.97
N ASP A 75 -13.31 -15.53 6.06
CA ASP A 75 -14.65 -15.60 6.66
C ASP A 75 -15.76 -15.15 5.69
N CYS A 76 -15.59 -13.99 5.02
CA CYS A 76 -16.54 -13.52 4.01
C CYS A 76 -16.50 -14.36 2.72
N SER A 77 -15.40 -15.07 2.44
CA SER A 77 -15.33 -15.96 1.29
C SER A 77 -16.04 -17.29 1.54
N GLU A 78 -16.05 -17.78 2.78
CA GLU A 78 -16.68 -19.03 3.19
C GLU A 78 -18.18 -18.88 3.47
N GLN A 79 -18.68 -17.67 3.74
CA GLN A 79 -20.12 -17.37 3.85
C GLN A 79 -20.93 -17.50 2.53
N LYS A 80 -20.42 -18.24 1.54
CA LYS A 80 -21.22 -18.71 0.40
C LYS A 80 -21.92 -20.02 0.75
N PHE A 81 -23.06 -19.93 1.41
CA PHE A 81 -24.07 -20.99 1.43
C PHE A 81 -25.45 -20.41 1.09
#